data_AF-A0A524EEE7-F1
#
_entry.id   AF-A0A524EEE7-F1
#
_cell.length_a   1.000
_cell.length_b   1.000
_cell.length_c   1.000
_cell.angle_alpha   90.00
_cell.angle_beta   90.00
_cell.angle_gamma   90.00
#
_symmetry.space_group_name_H-M   'P 1'
#
loop_
_entity.id
_entity.type
_entity.pdbx_description
1 polymer ?
#
loop_
_entity_poly.entity_id
_entity_poly.type
_entity_poly.pdbx_seq_one_letter_code
_entity_poly.pdbx_strand_id
1 'polypeptide(L)'
;MKSNEIESDVPKKCPKCGSELKERNGKYGKFIGCTNFPECRYTYDLSEQIKILCPKCGKKLKIRKGRYGIFLGCSGYPECKFTFNPEFRDQEQIFCPECGKLLIINTGKDGKFVGCSSFPECKFTFDLRD
;
A
#
# COMPACT_ATOMS: atom_id res chain seq x y z
N MET A 1 -22.21 -7.18 2.24
CA MET A 1 -22.15 -6.47 0.95
C MET A 1 -21.67 -5.06 1.23
N LYS A 2 -20.43 -4.72 0.86
CA LYS A 2 -19.92 -3.34 0.72
C LYS A 2 -18.53 -3.47 0.09
N SER A 3 -18.55 -3.67 -1.23
CA SER A 3 -17.39 -3.56 -2.10
C SER A 3 -17.05 -2.07 -2.15
N ASN A 4 -16.11 -1.60 -1.35
CA ASN A 4 -15.72 -0.19 -1.41
C ASN A 4 -14.84 0.04 -2.64
N GLU A 5 -15.46 0.74 -3.58
CA GLU A 5 -14.91 1.22 -4.83
C GLU A 5 -13.68 2.10 -4.59
N ILE A 6 -12.59 1.77 -5.28
CA ILE A 6 -11.45 2.66 -5.42
C ILE A 6 -11.91 3.74 -6.40
N GLU A 7 -12.29 4.91 -5.88
CA GLU A 7 -12.65 6.10 -6.69
C GLU A 7 -11.43 6.62 -7.49
N SER A 8 -11.21 5.97 -8.64
CA SER A 8 -11.16 6.50 -10.00
C SER A 8 -10.55 7.89 -10.23
N ASP A 9 -9.24 8.01 -10.12
CA ASP A 9 -8.43 8.95 -10.95
C ASP A 9 -7.98 8.26 -12.26
N VAL A 10 -8.60 7.12 -12.59
CA VAL A 10 -8.40 6.42 -13.86
C VAL A 10 -9.21 7.11 -14.95
N PRO A 11 -8.60 7.52 -16.08
CA PRO A 11 -9.32 8.09 -17.20
C PRO A 11 -10.28 7.06 -17.79
N LYS A 12 -11.57 7.42 -17.90
CA LYS A 12 -12.60 6.53 -18.49
C LYS A 12 -12.35 6.26 -19.97
N LYS A 13 -11.71 7.19 -20.67
CA LYS A 13 -11.40 7.11 -22.11
C LYS A 13 -9.92 7.00 -22.36
N CYS A 14 -9.56 6.19 -23.34
CA CYS A 14 -8.20 6.02 -23.81
C CYS A 14 -7.72 7.32 -24.49
N PRO A 15 -6.59 7.90 -24.07
CA PRO A 15 -6.05 9.12 -24.70
C PRO A 15 -5.51 8.88 -26.12
N LYS A 16 -5.32 7.62 -26.54
CA LYS A 16 -4.82 7.30 -27.90
C LYS A 16 -5.92 7.14 -28.95
N CYS A 17 -7.08 6.60 -28.57
CA CYS A 17 -8.13 6.24 -29.54
C CYS A 17 -9.54 6.68 -29.11
N GLY A 18 -9.70 7.22 -27.89
CA GLY A 18 -11.00 7.63 -27.37
C GLY A 18 -11.90 6.51 -26.85
N SER A 19 -11.59 5.24 -27.16
CA SER A 19 -12.31 4.06 -26.67
C SER A 19 -12.19 3.90 -25.15
N GLU A 20 -13.08 3.14 -24.54
CA GLU A 20 -13.10 2.97 -23.09
C GLU A 20 -11.87 2.21 -22.55
N LEU A 21 -11.49 2.54 -21.32
CA LEU A 21 -10.50 1.78 -20.56
C LEU A 21 -11.21 0.84 -19.58
N LYS A 22 -10.74 -0.41 -19.49
CA LYS A 22 -11.32 -1.42 -18.61
C LYS A 22 -10.23 -2.17 -17.84
N GLU A 23 -10.51 -2.51 -16.59
CA GLU A 23 -9.65 -3.38 -15.79
C GLU A 23 -9.62 -4.80 -16.40
N ARG A 24 -8.42 -5.34 -16.57
CA ARG A 24 -8.12 -6.69 -17.04
C ARG A 24 -7.08 -7.32 -16.10
N ASN A 25 -7.04 -8.65 -16.05
CA ASN A 25 -6.04 -9.38 -15.27
C ASN A 25 -4.89 -9.79 -16.18
N GLY A 26 -3.66 -9.46 -15.80
CA GLY A 26 -2.43 -9.84 -16.49
C GLY A 26 -1.49 -10.63 -15.58
N LYS A 27 -0.36 -11.08 -16.14
CA LYS A 27 0.68 -11.85 -15.43
C LYS A 27 1.17 -11.16 -14.15
N TYR A 28 1.21 -9.83 -14.15
CA TYR A 28 1.73 -9.01 -13.05
C TYR A 28 0.63 -8.45 -12.13
N GLY A 29 -0.65 -8.77 -12.37
CA GLY A 29 -1.78 -8.27 -11.60
C GLY A 29 -2.85 -7.62 -12.49
N LYS A 30 -3.80 -6.95 -11.84
CA LYS A 30 -4.82 -6.15 -12.51
C LYS A 30 -4.16 -4.95 -13.18
N PHE A 31 -4.53 -4.69 -14.42
CA PHE A 31 -4.09 -3.53 -15.20
C PHE A 31 -5.28 -2.95 -15.95
N ILE A 32 -5.19 -1.69 -16.34
CA ILE A 32 -6.26 -1.04 -17.08
C ILE A 32 -5.83 -0.95 -18.53
N GLY A 33 -6.62 -1.52 -19.44
CA GLY A 33 -6.30 -1.60 -20.86
C GLY A 33 -7.41 -1.04 -21.72
N CYS A 34 -7.06 -0.58 -22.92
CA CYS A 34 -8.06 -0.17 -23.90
C CYS A 34 -8.94 -1.35 -24.32
N THR A 35 -10.25 -1.11 -24.47
CA THR A 35 -11.19 -2.10 -24.97
C THR A 35 -10.95 -2.45 -26.44
N ASN A 36 -10.42 -1.52 -27.24
CA ASN A 36 -10.19 -1.67 -28.67
C ASN A 36 -8.92 -2.46 -29.05
N PHE A 37 -8.47 -3.37 -28.19
CA PHE A 37 -7.39 -4.32 -28.51
C PHE A 37 -7.90 -5.33 -29.56
N PRO A 38 -7.15 -5.69 -30.62
CA PRO A 38 -5.70 -5.48 -30.83
C PRO A 38 -5.29 -4.17 -31.51
N GLU A 39 -6.24 -3.38 -32.01
CA GLU A 39 -5.98 -2.15 -32.76
C GLU A 39 -5.38 -1.04 -31.88
N CYS A 40 -5.79 -0.98 -30.62
CA CYS A 40 -5.20 -0.09 -29.61
C CYS A 40 -4.59 -0.91 -28.46
N ARG A 41 -3.26 -0.88 -28.34
CA ARG A 41 -2.50 -1.54 -27.27
C ARG A 41 -2.19 -0.61 -26.08
N TYR A 42 -2.96 0.46 -25.91
CA TYR A 42 -2.77 1.36 -24.78
C TYR A 42 -3.10 0.67 -23.46
N THR A 43 -2.20 0.80 -22.49
CA THR A 43 -2.36 0.36 -21.11
C THR A 43 -2.15 1.54 -20.19
N TYR A 44 -3.04 1.69 -19.22
CA TYR A 44 -2.94 2.66 -18.15
C TYR A 44 -2.24 2.03 -16.96
N ASP A 45 -1.12 2.63 -16.55
CA ASP A 45 -0.33 2.17 -15.42
C ASP A 45 -0.84 2.80 -14.11
N LEU A 46 -1.49 2.00 -13.29
CA LEU A 46 -1.96 2.42 -11.96
C LEU A 46 -0.79 2.71 -10.99
N SER A 47 0.41 2.21 -11.28
CA SER A 47 1.58 2.38 -10.40
C SER A 47 2.06 3.83 -10.38
N GLU A 48 1.83 4.60 -11.44
CA GLU A 48 2.20 6.02 -11.52
C GLU A 48 1.24 6.95 -10.76
N GLN A 49 0.02 6.47 -10.46
CA GLN A 49 -1.01 7.27 -9.80
C GLN A 49 -0.92 7.29 -8.28
N ILE A 50 -0.08 6.46 -7.68
CA ILE A 50 0.16 6.51 -6.24
C ILE A 50 0.96 7.77 -5.91
N LYS A 51 0.24 8.83 -5.51
CA LYS A 51 0.80 10.09 -5.00
C LYS A 51 1.29 9.98 -3.54
N ILE A 52 1.46 8.76 -3.02
CA ILE A 52 1.95 8.54 -1.66
C ILE A 52 3.47 8.66 -1.66
N LEU A 53 3.98 9.62 -0.90
CA LEU A 53 5.40 9.78 -0.65
C LEU A 53 5.83 8.89 0.51
N CYS A 54 7.07 8.42 0.47
CA CYS A 54 7.63 7.65 1.55
C CYS A 54 7.96 8.55 2.74
N PRO A 55 7.53 8.20 3.97
CA PRO A 55 7.83 9.00 5.17
C PRO A 55 9.31 8.98 5.56
N LYS A 56 10.10 7.99 5.08
CA LYS A 56 11.55 7.92 5.37
C LYS A 56 12.41 8.70 4.38
N CYS A 57 12.12 8.56 3.09
CA CYS A 57 12.97 9.04 1.99
C CYS A 57 12.38 10.25 1.26
N GLY A 58 11.10 10.58 1.44
CA GLY A 58 10.36 11.57 0.64
C GLY A 58 10.11 11.16 -0.82
N LYS A 59 10.75 10.09 -1.31
CA LYS A 59 10.57 9.56 -2.68
C LYS A 59 9.20 8.87 -2.82
N LYS A 60 8.66 8.80 -4.04
CA LYS A 60 7.37 8.15 -4.35
C LYS A 60 7.36 6.67 -4.00
N LEU A 61 6.23 6.16 -3.50
CA LEU A 61 6.01 4.73 -3.34
C LEU A 61 5.48 4.10 -4.64
N LYS A 62 5.84 2.83 -4.91
CA LYS A 62 5.38 2.05 -6.07
C LYS A 62 4.76 0.74 -5.63
N ILE A 63 3.70 0.30 -6.30
CA ILE A 63 3.11 -1.03 -6.09
C ILE A 63 4.11 -2.09 -6.56
N ARG A 64 4.36 -3.08 -5.70
CA ARG A 64 5.16 -4.27 -5.96
C ARG A 64 4.39 -5.48 -5.46
N LYS A 65 4.61 -6.63 -6.09
CA LYS A 65 4.01 -7.90 -5.68
C LYS A 65 5.04 -8.73 -4.93
N GLY A 66 4.72 -9.13 -3.71
CA GLY A 66 5.52 -10.01 -2.88
C GLY A 66 4.86 -11.38 -2.69
N ARG A 67 5.49 -12.24 -1.89
CA ARG A 67 4.96 -13.58 -1.55
C ARG A 67 3.62 -13.55 -0.79
N TYR A 68 3.33 -12.42 -0.11
CA TYR A 68 2.16 -12.25 0.75
C TYR A 68 1.10 -11.30 0.16
N GLY A 69 1.20 -10.93 -1.11
CA GLY A 69 0.27 -9.98 -1.74
C GLY A 69 0.97 -8.73 -2.28
N ILE A 70 0.18 -7.69 -2.54
CA ILE A 70 0.69 -6.42 -3.07
C ILE A 70 1.15 -5.51 -1.94
N PHE A 71 2.25 -4.79 -2.16
CA PHE A 71 2.82 -3.85 -1.21
C PHE A 71 3.37 -2.61 -1.93
N LEU A 72 3.38 -1.48 -1.27
CA LEU A 72 4.00 -0.25 -1.73
C LEU A 72 5.46 -0.21 -1.27
N GLY A 73 6.44 -0.09 -2.16
CA GLY A 73 7.86 0.08 -1.83
C GLY A 73 8.38 1.48 -2.19
N CYS A 74 9.29 2.07 -1.39
CA CYS A 74 9.99 3.33 -1.77
C CYS A 74 10.70 3.11 -3.11
N SER A 75 10.51 4.05 -4.04
CA SER A 75 11.20 4.06 -5.35
C SER A 75 12.71 4.20 -5.20
N GLY A 76 13.19 4.65 -4.04
CA GLY A 76 14.60 4.74 -3.70
C GLY A 76 15.25 3.43 -3.22
N TYR A 77 14.62 2.27 -3.42
CA TYR A 77 15.29 1.00 -3.18
C TYR A 77 16.52 0.86 -4.12
N PRO A 78 17.70 0.42 -3.63
CA PRO A 78 17.97 -0.21 -2.33
C PRO A 78 18.30 0.74 -1.16
N GLU A 79 18.54 2.01 -1.42
CA GLU A 79 18.92 3.02 -0.41
C GLU A 79 17.85 3.20 0.68
N CYS A 80 16.57 3.12 0.28
CA CYS A 80 15.45 3.13 1.19
C CYS A 80 14.61 1.86 1.01
N LYS A 81 14.66 0.99 2.01
CA LYS A 81 13.93 -0.29 2.06
C LYS A 81 12.52 -0.16 2.66
N PHE A 82 11.96 1.05 2.71
CA PHE A 82 10.62 1.26 3.25
C PHE A 82 9.57 0.54 2.39
N THR A 83 8.71 -0.22 3.05
CA THR A 83 7.58 -0.92 2.45
C THR A 83 6.32 -0.66 3.28
N PHE A 84 5.18 -0.51 2.61
CA PHE A 84 3.88 -0.26 3.20
C PHE A 84 2.84 -1.14 2.51
N ASN A 85 2.16 -2.02 3.23
CA ASN A 85 1.09 -2.83 2.62
C ASN A 85 -0.24 -2.07 2.67
N PRO A 86 -0.86 -1.76 1.52
CA PRO A 86 -2.13 -1.04 1.49
C PRO A 86 -3.32 -1.89 1.95
N GLU A 87 -3.18 -3.23 1.99
CA GLU A 87 -4.22 -4.14 2.49
C GLU A 87 -4.40 -4.09 4.01
N PHE A 88 -3.48 -3.49 4.78
CA PHE A 88 -3.65 -3.27 6.23
C PHE A 88 -4.25 -1.90 6.56
N ARG A 89 -5.07 -1.33 5.67
CA ARG A 89 -5.73 -0.04 5.88
C ARG A 89 -6.66 -0.03 7.10
N ASP A 90 -7.12 -1.20 7.54
CA ASP A 90 -8.05 -1.38 8.66
C ASP A 90 -7.38 -1.60 10.02
N GLN A 91 -6.04 -1.67 10.08
CA GLN A 91 -5.35 -1.60 11.36
C GLN A 91 -4.87 -0.17 11.54
N GLU A 92 -5.50 0.57 12.45
CA GLU A 92 -4.99 1.82 12.98
C GLU A 92 -3.51 1.60 13.38
N GLN A 93 -2.61 2.05 12.51
CA GLN A 93 -1.18 1.97 12.76
C GLN A 93 -0.85 3.04 13.79
N ILE A 94 -0.89 2.66 15.07
CA ILE A 94 -0.53 3.56 16.15
C ILE A 94 0.99 3.68 16.16
N PHE A 95 1.51 4.91 16.08
CA PHE A 95 2.93 5.18 16.20
C PHE A 95 3.30 5.41 17.67
N CYS A 96 4.48 4.94 18.06
CA CYS A 96 5.02 5.10 19.39
C CYS A 96 5.32 6.59 19.65
N PRO A 97 4.82 7.20 20.73
CA PRO A 97 5.08 8.61 21.03
C PRO A 97 6.54 8.88 21.40
N GLU A 98 7.29 7.86 21.85
CA GLU A 98 8.68 8.06 22.28
C GLU A 98 9.70 8.00 21.13
N CYS A 99 9.47 7.17 20.11
CA CYS A 99 10.44 6.97 19.04
C CYS A 99 9.87 7.06 17.62
N GLY A 100 8.56 7.27 17.48
CA GLY A 100 7.88 7.38 16.18
C GLY A 100 7.81 6.07 15.37
N LYS A 101 8.22 4.93 15.95
CA LYS A 101 8.16 3.60 15.32
C LYS A 101 6.79 2.96 15.57
N LEU A 102 6.42 1.94 14.81
CA LEU A 102 5.09 1.33 14.91
C LEU A 102 4.86 0.65 16.27
N LEU A 103 3.67 0.79 16.83
CA LEU A 103 3.17 -0.03 17.92
C LEU A 103 2.47 -1.27 17.38
N ILE A 104 2.67 -2.40 18.05
CA ILE A 104 2.12 -3.71 17.68
C ILE A 104 1.43 -4.34 18.89
N ILE A 105 0.38 -5.13 18.66
CA ILE A 105 -0.29 -5.89 19.71
C ILE A 105 0.46 -7.20 19.93
N ASN A 106 0.96 -7.40 21.13
CA ASN A 106 1.59 -8.62 21.61
C ASN A 106 0.69 -9.33 22.63
N THR A 107 0.94 -10.62 22.89
CA THR A 107 0.25 -11.40 23.91
C THR A 107 1.21 -11.76 25.02
N GLY A 108 0.93 -11.31 26.24
CA GLY A 108 1.69 -11.59 27.45
C GLY A 108 0.96 -12.54 28.41
N LYS A 109 1.57 -12.77 29.58
CA LYS A 109 0.98 -13.62 30.64
C LYS A 109 -0.39 -13.11 31.10
N ASP A 110 -0.55 -11.78 31.14
CA ASP A 110 -1.75 -11.13 31.64
C ASP A 110 -2.77 -10.78 30.53
N GLY A 111 -2.48 -11.05 29.25
CA GLY A 111 -3.38 -10.73 28.13
C GLY A 111 -2.69 -10.01 26.98
N LYS A 112 -3.49 -9.40 26.09
CA LYS A 112 -2.97 -8.63 24.95
C LYS A 112 -2.52 -7.24 25.40
N PHE A 113 -1.33 -6.83 24.98
CA PHE A 113 -0.77 -5.50 25.27
C PHE A 113 -0.19 -4.90 24.00
N VAL A 114 -0.14 -3.57 23.93
CA VAL A 114 0.49 -2.84 22.83
C VAL A 114 1.94 -2.54 23.21
N GLY A 115 2.88 -2.87 22.33
CA GLY A 115 4.31 -2.61 22.54
C GLY A 115 4.98 -2.00 21.31
N CYS A 116 6.07 -1.27 21.53
CA CYS A 116 6.86 -0.73 20.42
C CYS A 116 7.55 -1.85 19.63
N SER A 117 7.49 -1.76 18.30
CA SER A 117 8.16 -2.68 17.36
C SER A 117 9.68 -2.66 17.42
N SER A 118 10.28 -1.68 18.11
CA SER A 118 11.73 -1.60 18.32
C SER A 118 12.17 -1.96 19.72
N PHE A 119 11.42 -2.77 20.45
CA PHE A 119 11.99 -3.46 21.60
C PHE A 119 13.23 -4.28 21.17
N PRO A 120 14.37 -4.25 21.90
CA PRO A 120 14.59 -3.66 23.23
C PRO A 120 15.07 -2.20 23.23
N GLU A 121 15.30 -1.59 22.06
CA GLU A 121 15.77 -0.19 21.93
C GLU A 121 14.74 0.83 22.43
N CYS A 122 13.45 0.54 22.23
CA CYS A 122 12.34 1.31 22.77
C CYS A 122 11.41 0.36 23.54
N LYS A 123 11.26 0.60 24.85
CA LYS A 123 10.50 -0.25 25.77
C LYS A 123 9.08 0.25 26.03
N PHE A 124 8.59 1.18 25.22
CA PHE A 124 7.24 1.72 25.33
C PHE A 124 6.20 0.59 25.20
N THR A 125 5.33 0.47 26.20
CA THR A 125 4.23 -0.48 26.26
C THR A 125 2.99 0.17 26.86
N PHE A 126 1.81 -0.20 26.37
CA PHE A 126 0.51 0.25 26.87
C PHE A 126 -0.42 -0.96 26.96
N ASP A 127 -1.07 -1.17 28.09
CA ASP A 127 -2.05 -2.26 28.27
C ASP A 127 -3.41 -1.83 27.72
N LEU A 128 -4.14 -2.76 27.10
CA LEU A 128 -5.45 -2.47 26.47
C LEU A 128 -6.63 -2.62 27.44
N ARG A 129 -6.36 -2.84 28.73
CA ARG A 129 -7.37 -2.87 29.79
C ARG A 129 -7.51 -1.47 30.38
N ASP A 130 -8.59 -0.79 30.01
CA ASP A 130 -9.14 0.32 30.82
C ASP A 130 -9.71 -0.24 32.12
#